data_AF-A0A520BNY2-F1
#
_entry.id   AF-A0A520BNY2-F1
#
_cell.length_a   1.000
_cell.length_b   1.000
_cell.length_c   1.000
_cell.angle_alpha   90.00
_cell.angle_beta   90.00
_cell.angle_gamma   90.00
#
_symmetry.space_group_name_H-M   'P 1'
#
loop_
_entity.id
_entity.type
_entity.pdbx_description
1 polymer ?
#
loop_
_entity_poly.entity_id
_entity_poly.type
_entity_poly.pdbx_seq_one_letter_code
_entity_poly.pdbx_strand_id
1 'polypeptide(L)'
;MKRNYSHINTLEDLHSEVLKLRVQYKLQGVMIKEDSKKYIKRFSIGNLFKKYATPNGLLKLDENTHITSKIMSIALPMLLNSTVFRGSGVITKALGALISGKVGKSLDAESLTGAFNMVKSLFGKKAKKKEVGFVDYGIPPDSETY
;
A
#
# COMPACT_ATOMS: atom_id res chain seq x y z
N MET A 1 19.01 3.63 -43.21
CA MET A 1 19.23 2.33 -43.88
C MET A 1 18.67 2.41 -45.29
N LYS A 2 19.46 2.08 -46.31
CA LYS A 2 19.02 2.03 -47.71
C LYS A 2 18.33 0.69 -47.95
N ARG A 3 17.09 0.68 -48.45
CA ARG A 3 16.38 -0.55 -48.80
C ARG A 3 16.91 -1.07 -50.14
N ASN A 4 17.21 -2.37 -50.22
CA ASN A 4 17.69 -3.02 -51.43
C ASN A 4 16.55 -3.83 -52.07
N TYR A 5 16.26 -3.55 -53.35
CA TYR A 5 15.18 -4.18 -54.13
C TYR A 5 15.71 -4.97 -55.33
N SER A 6 17.00 -5.29 -55.39
CA SER A 6 17.64 -6.00 -56.52
C SER A 6 17.12 -7.43 -56.75
N HIS A 7 16.27 -7.95 -55.86
CA HIS A 7 15.66 -9.27 -55.95
C HIS A 7 14.29 -9.27 -56.65
N ILE A 8 13.72 -8.09 -56.92
CA ILE A 8 12.41 -7.97 -57.58
C ILE A 8 12.66 -7.82 -59.08
N ASN A 9 12.55 -8.93 -59.81
CA ASN A 9 12.81 -8.94 -61.25
C ASN A 9 11.54 -9.28 -62.06
N THR A 10 10.53 -9.87 -61.43
CA THR A 10 9.25 -10.23 -62.06
C THR A 10 8.04 -9.60 -61.37
N LEU A 11 6.90 -9.60 -62.06
CA LEU A 11 5.62 -9.14 -61.48
C LEU A 11 5.20 -10.01 -60.28
N GLU A 12 5.49 -11.32 -60.34
CA GLU A 12 5.18 -12.26 -59.28
C GLU A 12 6.01 -11.98 -58.02
N ASP A 13 7.31 -11.67 -58.19
CA ASP A 13 8.18 -11.24 -57.09
C ASP A 13 7.60 -10.00 -56.40
N LEU A 14 7.14 -9.02 -57.19
CA LEU A 14 6.56 -7.79 -56.66
C LEU A 14 5.28 -8.07 -55.84
N HIS A 15 4.37 -8.91 -56.36
CA HIS A 15 3.16 -9.28 -55.64
C HIS A 15 3.46 -10.04 -54.35
N SER A 16 4.43 -10.95 -54.37
CA SER A 16 4.86 -11.70 -53.19
C SER A 16 5.43 -10.76 -52.11
N GLU A 17 6.25 -9.78 -52.51
CA GLU A 17 6.86 -8.83 -51.58
C GLU A 17 5.81 -7.88 -51.00
N VAL A 18 4.83 -7.44 -51.80
CA VAL A 18 3.69 -6.63 -51.32
C VAL A 18 2.88 -7.39 -50.27
N LEU A 19 2.58 -8.67 -50.51
CA LEU A 19 1.87 -9.51 -49.56
C LEU A 19 2.67 -9.68 -48.26
N LYS A 20 3.96 -9.97 -48.38
CA LYS A 20 4.88 -10.10 -47.25
C LYS A 20 4.96 -8.82 -46.42
N LEU A 21 5.13 -7.66 -47.07
CA LEU A 21 5.16 -6.36 -46.40
C LEU A 21 3.85 -6.05 -45.69
N ARG A 22 2.70 -6.38 -46.29
CA ARG A 22 1.39 -6.20 -45.68
C ARG A 22 1.22 -7.08 -44.43
N VAL A 23 1.67 -8.34 -44.48
CA VAL A 23 1.66 -9.24 -43.32
C VAL A 23 2.60 -8.73 -42.23
N GLN A 24 3.82 -8.34 -42.58
CA GLN A 24 4.81 -7.82 -41.65
C GLN A 24 4.31 -6.55 -40.94
N TYR A 25 3.70 -5.63 -41.70
CA TYR A 25 3.10 -4.42 -41.15
C TYR A 25 2.02 -4.73 -40.11
N LYS A 26 1.11 -5.67 -40.43
CA LYS A 26 0.06 -6.10 -39.50
C LYS A 26 0.64 -6.70 -38.22
N LEU A 27 1.63 -7.58 -38.34
CA LEU A 27 2.32 -8.20 -37.20
C LEU A 27 3.00 -7.16 -36.31
N GLN A 28 3.75 -6.23 -36.91
CA GLN A 28 4.40 -5.13 -36.18
C GLN A 28 3.37 -4.27 -35.44
N GLY A 29 2.24 -3.96 -36.06
CA GLY A 29 1.16 -3.22 -35.40
C GLY A 29 0.60 -3.92 -34.16
N VAL A 30 0.43 -5.24 -34.22
CA VAL A 30 0.00 -6.05 -33.05
C VAL A 30 1.05 -6.02 -31.95
N MET A 31 2.32 -6.25 -32.30
CA MET A 31 3.43 -6.22 -31.35
C MET A 31 3.55 -4.87 -30.64
N ILE A 32 3.49 -3.76 -31.39
CA ILE A 32 3.54 -2.41 -30.82
C ILE A 32 2.37 -2.18 -29.84
N LYS A 33 1.17 -2.67 -30.17
CA LYS A 33 -0.01 -2.54 -29.30
C LYS A 33 0.19 -3.30 -27.98
N GLU A 34 0.72 -4.52 -28.04
CA GLU A 34 1.02 -5.33 -26.86
C GLU A 34 2.12 -4.72 -26.00
N ASP A 35 3.21 -4.26 -26.63
CA ASP A 35 4.31 -3.59 -25.96
C ASP A 35 3.87 -2.28 -25.31
N SER A 36 3.02 -1.51 -25.98
CA SER A 36 2.44 -0.27 -25.44
C SER A 36 1.60 -0.56 -24.20
N LYS A 37 0.76 -1.60 -24.23
CA LYS A 37 0.00 -2.02 -23.05
C LYS A 37 0.91 -2.41 -21.89
N LYS A 38 1.98 -3.15 -22.15
CA LYS A 38 2.97 -3.55 -21.14
C LYS A 38 3.70 -2.34 -20.56
N TYR A 39 4.09 -1.39 -21.41
CA TYR A 39 4.71 -0.13 -21.02
C TYR A 39 3.78 0.70 -20.13
N ILE A 40 2.54 0.95 -20.56
CA ILE A 40 1.55 1.70 -19.77
C ILE A 40 1.29 1.02 -18.42
N LYS A 41 1.18 -0.32 -18.40
CA LYS A 41 1.01 -1.08 -17.16
C LYS A 41 2.18 -0.88 -16.19
N ARG A 42 3.41 -0.65 -16.67
CA ARG A 42 4.58 -0.33 -15.83
C ARG A 42 4.42 1.01 -15.09
N PHE A 43 3.79 1.99 -15.72
CA PHE A 43 3.48 3.31 -15.14
C PHE A 43 2.12 3.35 -14.44
N SER A 44 1.41 2.23 -14.33
CA SER A 44 0.19 2.16 -13.53
C SER A 44 0.49 2.56 -12.09
N ILE A 45 -0.39 3.37 -11.51
CA ILE A 45 -0.32 3.86 -10.13
C ILE A 45 -0.09 2.70 -9.15
N GLY A 46 -0.69 1.52 -9.38
CA GLY A 46 -0.47 0.34 -8.54
C GLY A 46 0.95 -0.23 -8.61
N ASN A 47 1.59 -0.22 -9.78
CA ASN A 47 2.97 -0.69 -9.94
C ASN A 47 3.99 0.35 -9.48
N LEU A 48 3.70 1.65 -9.67
CA LEU A 48 4.47 2.73 -9.06
C LEU A 48 4.38 2.64 -7.54
N PHE A 49 3.17 2.50 -6.99
CA PHE A 49 2.97 2.32 -5.55
C PHE A 49 3.72 1.10 -5.04
N LYS A 50 3.65 -0.07 -5.68
CA LYS A 50 4.45 -1.24 -5.28
C LYS A 50 5.96 -1.00 -5.33
N LYS A 51 6.45 -0.24 -6.31
CA LYS A 51 7.88 0.08 -6.44
C LYS A 51 8.35 1.04 -5.35
N TYR A 52 7.54 2.03 -4.98
CA TYR A 52 7.91 3.08 -4.02
C TYR A 52 7.46 2.79 -2.58
N ALA A 53 6.46 1.94 -2.36
CA ALA A 53 6.00 1.47 -1.05
C ALA A 53 6.84 0.31 -0.49
N THR A 54 8.08 0.16 -0.95
CA THR A 54 9.06 -0.71 -0.28
C THR A 54 9.78 0.09 0.81
N PRO A 55 10.11 -0.53 1.97
CA PRO A 55 10.80 0.17 3.06
C PRO A 55 12.09 0.86 2.60
N ASN A 56 12.89 0.18 1.77
CA ASN A 56 14.11 0.75 1.21
C ASN A 56 13.87 1.89 0.21
N GLY A 57 12.73 1.92 -0.48
CA GLY A 57 12.35 3.02 -1.37
C GLY A 57 11.92 4.26 -0.58
N LEU A 58 11.14 4.07 0.48
CA LEU A 58 10.72 5.15 1.38
C LEU A 58 11.90 5.77 2.13
N LEU A 59 12.86 4.96 2.58
CA LEU A 59 14.07 5.45 3.26
C LEU A 59 14.98 6.27 2.31
N LYS A 60 15.19 5.80 1.07
CA LYS A 60 15.99 6.53 0.05
C LYS A 60 15.32 7.81 -0.44
N LEU A 61 13.99 7.85 -0.48
CA LEU A 61 13.24 9.07 -0.77
C LEU A 61 13.30 10.04 0.41
N ASP A 62 13.31 9.55 1.65
CA ASP A 62 13.39 10.37 2.86
C ASP A 62 14.74 11.09 3.00
N GLU A 63 15.86 10.40 2.73
CA GLU A 63 17.21 10.98 2.78
C GLU A 63 17.37 12.22 1.91
N ASN A 64 16.70 12.26 0.76
CA ASN A 64 16.88 13.33 -0.22
C ASN A 64 15.79 14.40 -0.19
N THR A 65 14.61 14.12 0.37
CA THR A 65 13.45 15.02 0.20
C THR A 65 12.61 15.26 1.45
N HIS A 66 12.87 14.54 2.57
CA HIS A 66 12.03 14.59 3.78
C HIS A 66 10.52 14.39 3.53
N ILE A 67 10.12 13.89 2.35
CA ILE A 67 8.72 13.73 1.95
C ILE A 67 8.06 12.64 2.79
N THR A 68 8.79 11.58 3.12
CA THR A 68 8.30 10.49 3.97
C THR A 68 7.91 11.04 5.34
N SER A 69 8.74 11.90 5.95
CA SER A 69 8.42 12.53 7.24
C SER A 69 7.12 13.37 7.20
N LYS A 70 6.88 14.14 6.13
CA LYS A 70 5.67 14.96 5.94
C LYS A 70 4.42 14.14 5.64
N ILE A 71 4.55 13.10 4.82
CA ILE A 71 3.44 12.20 4.53
C ILE A 71 3.08 11.40 5.79
N MET A 72 4.08 10.91 6.51
CA MET A 72 3.88 10.12 7.72
C MET A 72 3.32 10.97 8.87
N SER A 73 3.71 12.23 9.01
CA SER A 73 3.13 13.11 10.03
C SER A 73 1.63 13.39 9.83
N ILE A 74 1.13 13.29 8.58
CA ILE A 74 -0.30 13.42 8.25
C ILE A 74 -1.00 12.06 8.29
N ALA A 75 -0.39 11.04 7.69
CA ALA A 75 -0.97 9.71 7.55
C ALA A 75 -1.00 8.94 8.87
N LEU A 76 0.02 9.07 9.73
CA LEU A 76 0.13 8.32 10.98
C LEU A 76 -1.00 8.69 11.97
N PRO A 77 -1.32 9.98 12.23
CA PRO A 77 -2.51 10.36 12.99
C PRO A 77 -3.82 9.81 12.41
N MET A 78 -3.99 9.83 11.09
CA MET A 78 -5.19 9.34 10.40
C MET A 78 -5.34 7.81 10.53
N LEU A 79 -4.25 7.07 10.35
CA LEU A 79 -4.21 5.63 10.50
C LEU A 79 -4.46 5.22 11.96
N LEU A 80 -3.82 5.89 12.92
CA LEU A 80 -4.03 5.64 14.34
C LEU A 80 -5.49 5.95 14.76
N ASN A 81 -6.09 7.02 14.22
CA ASN A 81 -7.49 7.36 14.49
C ASN A 81 -8.48 6.33 13.94
N SER A 82 -8.15 5.69 12.81
CA SER A 82 -9.03 4.68 12.17
C SER A 82 -8.77 3.24 12.65
N THR A 83 -7.58 2.94 13.17
CA THR A 83 -7.18 1.60 13.63
C THR A 83 -7.18 1.47 15.15
N VAL A 84 -6.22 2.11 15.84
CA VAL A 84 -5.99 1.99 17.30
C VAL A 84 -7.07 2.72 18.11
N PHE A 85 -7.49 3.90 17.63
CA PHE A 85 -8.45 4.77 18.31
C PHE A 85 -9.81 4.81 17.62
N ARG A 86 -10.15 3.76 16.87
CA ARG A 86 -11.38 3.66 16.06
C ARG A 86 -12.61 4.06 16.88
N GLY A 87 -13.36 5.03 16.37
CA GLY A 87 -14.59 5.53 17.00
C GLY A 87 -14.39 6.56 18.14
N SER A 88 -13.17 6.76 18.64
CA SER A 88 -12.93 7.70 19.75
C SER A 88 -12.69 9.14 19.27
N GLY A 89 -12.11 9.32 18.07
CA GLY A 89 -11.74 10.62 17.53
C GLY A 89 -10.73 11.37 18.40
N VAL A 90 -10.03 10.70 19.32
CA VAL A 90 -9.23 11.33 20.38
C VAL A 90 -8.10 12.18 19.80
N ILE A 91 -7.42 11.70 18.77
CA ILE A 91 -6.33 12.45 18.12
C ILE A 91 -6.88 13.69 17.41
N THR A 92 -8.01 13.56 16.70
CA THR A 92 -8.67 14.66 15.99
C THR A 92 -9.24 15.70 16.96
N LYS A 93 -9.81 15.25 18.08
CA LYS A 93 -10.31 16.11 19.16
C LYS A 93 -9.18 16.78 19.93
N ALA A 94 -8.06 16.10 20.17
CA ALA A 94 -6.88 16.68 20.80
C ALA A 94 -6.24 17.75 19.91
N LEU A 95 -6.07 17.47 18.61
CA LEU A 95 -5.61 18.47 17.64
C LEU A 95 -6.59 19.66 17.56
N GLY A 96 -7.89 19.40 17.48
CA GLY A 96 -8.91 20.44 17.48
C GLY A 96 -8.91 21.28 18.77
N ALA A 97 -8.72 20.65 19.93
CA ALA A 97 -8.65 21.34 21.23
C ALA A 97 -7.38 22.19 21.36
N LEU A 98 -6.24 21.70 20.86
CA LEU A 98 -4.98 22.45 20.80
C LEU A 98 -5.09 23.65 19.86
N ILE A 99 -5.65 23.46 18.66
CA ILE A 99 -5.88 24.53 17.67
C ILE A 99 -6.92 25.55 18.19
N SER A 100 -7.93 25.09 18.92
CA SER A 100 -8.99 25.93 19.50
C SER A 100 -8.52 26.74 20.72
N GLY A 101 -7.27 26.58 21.19
CA GLY A 101 -6.74 27.27 22.37
C GLY A 101 -7.45 26.95 23.69
N LYS A 102 -8.40 26.00 23.70
CA LYS A 102 -9.21 25.63 24.89
C LYS A 102 -8.42 24.84 25.94
N VAL A 103 -7.19 24.43 25.62
CA VAL A 103 -6.30 23.70 26.53
C VAL A 103 -5.68 24.63 27.60
N GLY A 104 -5.69 25.97 27.41
CA GLY A 104 -5.05 26.91 28.33
C GLY A 104 -5.74 27.15 29.69
N LYS A 105 -6.93 26.60 29.96
CA LYS A 105 -7.71 26.91 31.19
C LYS A 105 -8.04 25.71 32.09
N SER A 106 -7.64 24.49 31.75
CA SER A 106 -7.93 23.28 32.57
C SER A 106 -6.83 22.22 32.52
N LEU A 107 -5.57 22.62 32.32
CA LEU A 107 -4.42 21.74 32.50
C LEU A 107 -4.11 21.60 33.99
N ASP A 108 -4.92 20.81 34.68
CA ASP A 108 -4.57 20.31 36.00
C ASP A 108 -3.48 19.24 35.85
N ALA A 109 -2.46 19.24 36.72
CA ALA A 109 -1.31 18.34 36.62
C ALA A 109 -1.74 16.85 36.60
N GLU A 110 -2.85 16.53 37.28
CA GLU A 110 -3.47 15.21 37.28
C GLU A 110 -3.94 14.73 35.89
N SER A 111 -4.43 15.64 35.04
CA SER A 111 -4.89 15.30 33.69
C SER A 111 -3.74 14.95 32.76
N LEU A 112 -2.60 15.66 32.89
CA LEU A 112 -1.38 15.37 32.15
C LEU A 112 -0.73 14.06 32.63
N THR A 113 -0.69 13.81 33.94
CA THR A 113 -0.17 12.55 34.49
C THR A 113 -1.06 11.36 34.10
N GLY A 114 -2.38 11.54 34.09
CA GLY A 114 -3.35 10.54 33.61
C GLY A 114 -3.18 10.22 32.12
N ALA A 115 -3.05 11.25 31.27
CA ALA A 115 -2.80 11.08 29.84
C ALA A 115 -1.43 10.43 29.57
N PHE A 116 -0.39 10.83 30.30
CA PHE A 116 0.95 10.24 30.19
C PHE A 116 0.95 8.76 30.62
N ASN A 117 0.27 8.41 31.72
CA ASN A 117 0.14 7.04 32.16
C ASN A 117 -0.73 6.20 31.20
N MET A 118 -1.76 6.79 30.58
CA MET A 118 -2.57 6.12 29.56
C MET A 118 -1.75 5.81 28.30
N VAL A 119 -0.97 6.78 27.80
CA VAL A 119 -0.03 6.58 26.68
C VAL A 119 1.04 5.55 27.04
N LYS A 120 1.65 5.66 28.23
CA LYS A 120 2.64 4.68 28.72
C LYS A 120 2.05 3.28 28.84
N SER A 121 0.77 3.15 29.23
CA SER A 121 0.09 1.85 29.31
C SER A 121 -0.27 1.26 27.94
N LEU A 122 -0.56 2.11 26.94
CA LEU A 122 -0.86 1.70 25.58
C LEU A 122 0.40 1.23 24.84
N PHE A 123 1.53 1.93 25.02
CA PHE A 123 2.81 1.57 24.40
C PHE A 123 3.65 0.58 25.24
N GLY A 124 3.38 0.47 26.54
CA GLY A 124 4.09 -0.44 27.46
C GLY A 124 3.49 -1.84 27.59
N LYS A 125 2.30 -2.09 27.04
CA LYS A 125 1.70 -3.43 27.04
C LYS A 125 2.39 -4.33 26.02
N LYS A 126 3.50 -4.98 26.42
CA LYS A 126 3.87 -6.28 25.85
C LYS A 126 2.67 -7.20 26.05
N ALA A 127 2.09 -7.70 24.95
CA ALA A 127 0.95 -8.62 24.98
C ALA A 127 1.29 -9.81 25.89
N LYS A 128 0.72 -9.84 27.11
CA LYS A 128 0.74 -11.05 27.92
C LYS A 128 -0.05 -12.09 27.15
N LYS A 129 0.64 -13.16 26.74
CA LYS A 129 0.08 -14.38 26.18
C LYS A 129 -1.08 -14.79 27.09
N LYS A 130 -2.31 -14.81 26.57
CA LYS A 130 -3.47 -15.31 27.32
C LYS A 130 -3.11 -16.74 27.74
N GLU A 131 -2.97 -16.97 29.04
CA GLU A 131 -2.95 -18.33 29.56
C GLU A 131 -4.29 -18.96 29.19
N VAL A 132 -4.22 -20.03 28.40
CA VAL A 132 -5.39 -20.77 27.96
C VAL A 132 -5.96 -21.41 29.22
N GLY A 133 -7.07 -20.89 29.73
CA GLY A 133 -7.76 -21.50 30.86
C GLY A 133 -8.09 -22.95 30.51
N PHE A 134 -7.71 -23.87 31.38
CA PHE A 134 -8.03 -25.29 31.26
C PHE A 134 -9.54 -25.44 31.04
N VAL A 135 -9.93 -25.89 29.84
CA VAL A 135 -11.32 -26.25 29.56
C VAL A 135 -11.50 -27.64 30.14
N ASP A 136 -12.25 -27.73 31.24
CA ASP A 136 -12.64 -29.02 31.82
C ASP A 136 -13.71 -29.64 30.92
N TYR A 137 -13.26 -30.53 30.04
CA TYR A 137 -14.14 -31.35 29.22
C TYR A 137 -14.70 -32.44 30.13
N GLY A 138 -15.75 -32.09 30.87
CA GLY A 138 -16.43 -32.99 31.79
C GLY A 138 -16.71 -34.35 31.14
N ILE A 139 -16.47 -35.41 31.91
CA ILE A 139 -16.62 -36.80 31.48
C ILE A 139 -18.07 -36.99 30.96
N PRO A 140 -18.27 -37.41 29.70
CA PRO A 140 -19.62 -37.65 29.19
C PRO A 140 -20.29 -38.76 30.01
N PRO A 141 -21.56 -38.60 30.41
CA PRO A 141 -22.23 -39.55 31.27
C PRO A 141 -22.26 -40.94 30.63
N ASP A 142 -21.89 -41.95 31.43
CA ASP A 142 -21.75 -43.34 31.03
C ASP A 142 -23.00 -43.85 30.29
N SER A 143 -22.75 -44.34 29.09
CA SER A 143 -23.70 -45.07 28.24
C SER A 143 -23.90 -46.48 28.75
N GLU A 144 -24.45 -46.64 29.96
CA GLU A 144 -24.86 -47.94 30.50
C GLU A 144 -26.13 -47.80 31.34
N THR A 145 -27.28 -48.09 30.74
CA THR A 145 -28.38 -48.72 31.48
C THR A 145 -29.14 -49.63 30.52
N TYR A 146 -29.09 -50.92 30.85
CA TYR A 146 -29.82 -52.05 30.26
C TYR A 146 -31.34 -51.91 30.41
#